data_AF-A0A2U9P011-F1
#
_entry.id   AF-A0A2U9P011-F1
#
_cell.length_a   1.000
_cell.length_b   1.000
_cell.length_c   1.000
_cell.angle_alpha   90.00
_cell.angle_beta   90.00
_cell.angle_gamma   90.00
#
_symmetry.space_group_name_H-M   'P 1'
#
loop_
_entity.id
_entity.type
_entity.pdbx_description
1 polymer ?
#
loop_
_entity_poly.entity_id
_entity_poly.type
_entity_poly.pdbx_seq_one_letter_code
_entity_poly.pdbx_strand_id
1 'polypeptide(L)'
;MTTPLAPRFTDALLSPAELERQKTVACLLKARLRSHDPSERIALALAAALVESNAPVATAADYPGWAEHIAALQAANRTARKEATA
;
A
#
# COMPACT_ATOMS: atom_id res chain seq x y z
N MET A 1 13.30 -3.19 -50.45
CA MET A 1 12.42 -2.13 -49.90
C MET A 1 12.31 -2.37 -48.41
N THR A 2 13.17 -1.72 -47.63
CA THR A 2 13.25 -1.86 -46.18
C THR A 2 12.32 -0.82 -45.57
N THR A 3 11.21 -1.25 -44.97
CA THR A 3 10.32 -0.35 -44.24
C THR A 3 11.08 0.20 -43.04
N PRO A 4 11.24 1.53 -42.87
CA PRO A 4 11.87 2.05 -41.68
C PRO A 4 10.96 1.77 -40.47
N LEU A 5 11.50 1.09 -39.47
CA LEU A 5 10.86 0.96 -38.17
C LEU A 5 10.79 2.37 -37.58
N ALA A 6 9.62 3.02 -37.66
CA ALA A 6 9.40 4.27 -36.94
C ALA A 6 9.76 4.03 -35.47
N PRO A 7 10.61 4.85 -34.85
CA PRO A 7 10.94 4.66 -33.46
C PRO A 7 9.64 4.85 -32.67
N ARG A 8 9.15 3.77 -32.05
CA ARG A 8 8.02 3.82 -31.11
C ARG A 8 8.49 4.44 -29.79
N PHE A 9 8.96 5.68 -29.83
CA PHE A 9 8.98 6.52 -28.65
C PHE A 9 7.57 7.05 -28.48
N THR A 10 6.68 6.22 -27.94
CA THR A 10 5.62 6.77 -27.10
C THR A 10 6.28 7.16 -25.78
N ASP A 11 7.09 8.22 -25.83
CA ASP A 11 7.48 9.01 -24.66
C ASP A 11 6.22 9.75 -24.20
N ALA A 12 5.23 9.00 -23.71
CA ALA A 12 4.21 9.58 -22.88
C ALA A 12 4.94 10.02 -21.61
N LEU A 13 5.36 11.28 -21.58
CA LEU A 13 5.88 11.93 -20.39
C LEU A 13 4.86 11.65 -19.28
N LEU A 14 5.30 10.92 -18.25
CA LEU A 14 4.49 10.67 -17.08
C LEU A 14 3.98 12.02 -16.56
N SER A 15 2.71 12.06 -16.17
CA SER A 15 2.23 13.22 -15.42
C SER A 15 3.09 13.41 -14.16
N PRO A 16 3.21 14.64 -13.65
CA PRO A 16 3.94 14.88 -12.40
C PRO A 16 3.46 13.96 -11.25
N ALA A 17 2.16 13.67 -11.21
CA ALA A 17 1.57 12.76 -10.22
C ALA A 17 2.03 11.31 -10.39
N GLU A 18 2.07 10.79 -11.61
CA GLU A 18 2.56 9.44 -11.88
C GLU A 18 4.06 9.32 -11.61
N LEU A 19 4.83 10.36 -11.90
CA LEU A 19 6.26 10.41 -11.59
C LEU A 19 6.52 10.38 -10.09
N GLU A 20 5.81 11.20 -9.30
CA GLU A 20 5.93 11.19 -7.84
C GLU A 20 5.47 9.87 -7.23
N ARG A 21 4.42 9.25 -7.79
CA ARG A 21 3.98 7.90 -7.40
C ARG A 21 5.10 6.88 -7.61
N GLN A 22 5.73 6.86 -8.79
CA GLN A 22 6.85 5.95 -9.07
C GLN A 22 8.04 6.17 -8.15
N LYS A 23 8.42 7.43 -7.89
CA LYS A 23 9.51 7.77 -6.95
C LYS A 23 9.19 7.27 -5.54
N THR A 24 7.96 7.45 -5.08
CA THR A 24 7.51 7.02 -3.75
C THR A 24 7.61 5.51 -3.60
N VAL A 25 7.09 4.76 -4.58
CA VAL A 25 7.19 3.29 -4.62
C VAL A 25 8.64 2.83 -4.60
N ALA A 26 9.48 3.39 -5.47
CA ALA A 26 10.89 3.04 -5.53
C ALA A 26 11.62 3.32 -4.20
N CYS A 27 11.27 4.42 -3.53
CA CYS A 27 11.80 4.77 -2.21
C CYS A 27 11.42 3.72 -1.15
N LEU A 28 10.14 3.34 -1.09
CA LEU A 28 9.62 2.35 -0.13
C LEU A 28 10.23 0.95 -0.36
N LEU A 29 10.35 0.51 -1.61
CA LEU A 29 10.99 -0.75 -1.95
C LEU A 29 12.49 -0.75 -1.58
N LYS A 30 13.18 0.37 -1.80
CA LYS A 30 14.59 0.52 -1.40
C LYS A 30 14.75 0.52 0.12
N ALA A 31 13.85 1.18 0.86
CA ALA A 31 13.84 1.15 2.32
C ALA A 31 13.60 -0.28 2.84
N ARG A 32 12.66 -1.01 2.23
CA ARG A 32 12.35 -2.40 2.58
C ARG A 32 13.57 -3.31 2.46
N LEU A 33 14.37 -3.15 1.40
CA LEU A 33 15.59 -3.95 1.20
C LEU A 33 16.68 -3.66 2.24
N ARG A 34 16.63 -2.48 2.88
CA ARG A 34 17.60 -2.05 3.89
C ARG A 34 17.16 -2.32 5.32
N SER A 35 15.88 -2.58 5.56
CA SER A 35 15.37 -2.88 6.89
C SER A 35 15.73 -4.31 7.31
N HIS A 36 16.09 -4.47 8.59
CA HIS A 36 16.38 -5.76 9.22
C HIS A 36 15.23 -6.29 10.07
N ASP A 37 14.21 -5.48 10.35
CA ASP A 37 13.01 -5.91 11.09
C ASP A 37 11.98 -6.52 10.12
N PRO A 38 11.57 -7.79 10.32
CA PRO A 38 10.53 -8.41 9.50
C PRO A 38 9.21 -7.62 9.46
N SER A 39 8.82 -6.99 10.58
CA SER A 39 7.58 -6.22 10.66
C SER A 39 7.66 -4.96 9.78
N GLU A 40 8.73 -4.19 9.93
CA GLU A 40 9.00 -3.03 9.09
C GLU A 40 9.08 -3.38 7.59
N ARG A 41 9.70 -4.52 7.24
CA ARG A 41 9.76 -4.99 5.84
C ARG A 41 8.38 -5.29 5.25
N ILE A 42 7.45 -5.81 6.05
CA ILE A 42 6.07 -6.05 5.63
C ILE A 42 5.33 -4.72 5.50
N ALA A 43 5.47 -3.82 6.46
CA ALA A 43 4.85 -2.50 6.44
C ALA A 43 5.27 -1.69 5.20
N LEU A 44 6.56 -1.68 4.85
CA LEU A 44 7.09 -1.00 3.66
C LEU A 44 6.60 -1.64 2.35
N ALA A 45 6.47 -2.97 2.31
CA ALA A 45 5.89 -3.67 1.15
C ALA A 45 4.41 -3.28 0.95
N LEU A 46 3.64 -3.27 2.03
CA LEU A 46 2.23 -2.90 2.01
C LEU A 46 2.06 -1.44 1.59
N ALA A 47 2.88 -0.53 2.13
CA ALA A 47 2.86 0.88 1.75
C ALA A 47 3.13 1.07 0.25
N ALA A 48 4.11 0.34 -0.31
CA ALA A 48 4.38 0.40 -1.75
C ALA A 48 3.18 -0.08 -2.57
N ALA A 49 2.57 -1.21 -2.18
CA ALA A 49 1.38 -1.74 -2.85
C ALA A 49 0.18 -0.79 -2.78
N LEU A 50 -0.02 -0.09 -1.65
CA LEU A 50 -1.08 0.90 -1.50
C LEU A 50 -0.88 2.11 -2.42
N VAL A 51 0.36 2.58 -2.59
CA VAL A 51 0.69 3.69 -3.49
C VAL A 51 0.55 3.28 -4.96
N GLU A 52 0.86 2.03 -5.32
CA GLU A 52 0.66 1.51 -6.68
C GLU A 52 -0.81 1.27 -7.03
N SER A 53 -1.64 1.02 -6.02
CA SER A 53 -3.03 0.64 -6.20
C SER A 53 -3.84 1.76 -6.85
N ASN A 54 -4.58 1.40 -7.90
CA ASN A 54 -5.64 2.23 -8.48
C ASN A 54 -7.03 1.76 -8.02
N ALA A 55 -7.10 0.91 -6.99
CA ALA A 55 -8.38 0.47 -6.46
C ALA A 55 -9.16 1.66 -5.88
N PRO A 56 -10.48 1.70 -6.06
CA PRO A 56 -11.30 2.72 -5.43
C PRO A 56 -11.12 2.68 -3.91
N VAL A 57 -11.09 3.86 -3.29
CA VAL A 57 -11.05 3.97 -1.83
C VAL A 57 -12.36 3.41 -1.29
N ALA A 58 -12.28 2.34 -0.51
CA ALA A 58 -13.45 1.78 0.13
C ALA A 58 -14.00 2.76 1.19
N THR A 59 -15.32 2.80 1.26
CA THR A 59 -16.09 3.63 2.17
C THR A 59 -16.74 2.78 3.25
N ALA A 60 -17.30 3.41 4.28
CA ALA A 60 -18.07 2.70 5.30
C ALA A 60 -19.28 1.96 4.73
N ALA A 61 -19.84 2.42 3.60
CA ALA A 61 -20.96 1.78 2.94
C ALA A 61 -20.59 0.42 2.32
N ASP A 62 -19.32 0.23 1.94
CA ASP A 62 -18.84 -1.02 1.35
C ASP A 62 -18.69 -2.13 2.41
N TYR A 63 -18.64 -1.76 3.70
CA TYR A 63 -18.46 -2.67 4.82
C TYR A 63 -19.39 -2.30 5.99
N PRO A 64 -20.72 -2.47 5.84
CA PRO A 64 -21.68 -2.16 6.89
C PRO A 64 -21.41 -3.02 8.14
N GLY A 65 -21.39 -2.41 9.32
CA GLY A 65 -21.13 -3.11 10.58
C GLY A 65 -19.66 -3.38 10.89
N TRP A 66 -18.73 -3.06 9.97
CA TRP A 66 -17.30 -3.36 10.17
C TRP A 66 -16.66 -2.49 11.25
N ALA A 67 -17.05 -1.23 11.36
CA ALA A 67 -16.54 -0.34 12.39
C ALA A 67 -16.93 -0.85 13.80
N GLU A 68 -18.17 -1.29 13.96
CA GLU A 68 -18.72 -1.87 15.18
C GLU A 68 -18.00 -3.18 15.51
N HIS A 69 -17.77 -4.03 14.51
CA HIS A 69 -17.02 -5.28 14.67
C HIS A 69 -15.58 -5.03 15.17
N ILE A 70 -14.87 -4.07 14.58
CA ILE A 70 -13.51 -3.71 15.00
C ILE A 70 -13.49 -3.12 16.41
N ALA A 71 -14.46 -2.27 16.74
CA ALA A 71 -14.60 -1.73 18.09
C ALA A 71 -14.84 -2.84 19.12
N ALA A 72 -15.70 -3.82 18.79
CA ALA A 72 -15.95 -4.99 19.64
C ALA A 72 -14.70 -5.86 19.81
N LEU A 73 -13.94 -6.12 18.74
CA LEU A 73 -12.68 -6.85 18.80
C LEU A 73 -11.63 -6.14 19.67
N GLN A 74 -11.50 -4.82 19.55
CA GLN A 74 -10.59 -4.05 20.40
C GLN A 74 -11.00 -4.06 21.86
N ALA A 75 -12.31 -4.02 22.16
CA ALA A 75 -12.81 -4.18 23.52
C ALA A 75 -12.47 -5.57 24.08
N ALA A 76 -12.75 -6.63 23.33
CA ALA A 76 -12.44 -8.00 23.72
C ALA A 76 -10.94 -8.21 23.99
N ASN A 77 -10.08 -7.72 23.10
CA ASN A 77 -8.62 -7.79 23.28
C ASN A 77 -8.13 -7.06 24.53
N ARG A 78 -8.73 -5.91 24.87
CA ARG A 78 -8.40 -5.17 26.10
C ARG A 78 -8.81 -5.95 27.35
N THR A 79 -9.98 -6.59 27.34
CA THR A 79 -10.44 -7.43 28.45
C THR A 79 -9.52 -8.64 28.65
N ALA A 80 -9.24 -9.39 27.58
CA ALA A 80 -8.36 -10.56 27.62
C ALA A 80 -6.95 -10.23 28.16
N ARG A 81 -6.40 -9.06 27.80
CA ARG A 81 -5.10 -8.61 28.34
C ARG A 81 -5.14 -8.32 29.84
N LYS A 82 -6.23 -7.76 30.36
CA LYS A 82 -6.37 -7.50 31.80
C LYS A 82 -6.44 -8.80 32.59
N GLU A 83 -7.19 -9.78 32.09
CA GLU A 83 -7.32 -11.11 32.71
C GLU A 83 -6.00 -11.88 32.68
N ALA A 84 -5.21 -11.78 31.61
CA ALA A 84 -3.90 -12.45 31.52
C ALA A 84 -2.82 -11.87 32.46
N THR A 85 -3.05 -10.67 33.01
CA THR A 85 -2.13 -9.99 33.93
C THR A 85 -2.58 -10.02 35.40
N ALA A 86 -3.75 -10.58 35.69
CA ALA A 86 -4.31 -10.75 37.04
C ALA A 86 -3.98 -12.14 37.60
#